data_AF-A0A0F2S4W9-F1
#
_entry.id   AF-A0A0F2S4W9-F1
#
_cell.length_a   1.000
_cell.length_b   1.000
_cell.length_c   1.000
_cell.angle_alpha   90.00
_cell.angle_beta   90.00
_cell.angle_gamma   90.00
#
_symmetry.space_group_name_H-M   'P 1'
#
loop_
_entity.id
_entity.type
_entity.pdbx_description
1 polymer ?
#
loop_
_entity_poly.entity_id
_entity_poly.type
_entity_poly.pdbx_seq_one_letter_code
_entity_poly.pdbx_strand_id
1 'polypeptide(L)'
;MTSARDIPEMIQWHEGMLLAPQHFQQQALRHDQFSLYHMAMAAPFHWGLVRLNIDEAALVSGVFRVLEMEAILPDGLVVRAPVDDSDEQLELDITALADTVGEAPLTIHITVPAAKAGGIAAPGDLARFRVVEGPEVA
;
A
#
# COMPACT_ATOMS: atom_id res chain seq x y z
N MET A 1 -3.74 2.08 -16.86
CA MET A 1 -4.77 3.13 -17.09
C MET A 1 -6.04 2.63 -16.44
N THR A 2 -6.56 3.37 -15.46
CA THR A 2 -7.78 3.01 -14.72
C THR A 2 -8.99 3.05 -15.65
N SER A 3 -9.79 1.99 -15.69
CA SER A 3 -11.02 1.92 -16.49
C SER A 3 -12.26 2.07 -15.61
N ALA A 4 -13.31 2.69 -16.13
CA ALA A 4 -14.61 2.71 -15.45
C ALA A 4 -15.18 1.29 -15.23
N ARG A 5 -14.73 0.31 -16.03
CA ARG A 5 -15.10 -1.11 -15.88
C ARG A 5 -14.46 -1.79 -14.66
N ASP A 6 -13.40 -1.19 -14.10
CA ASP A 6 -12.70 -1.73 -12.94
C ASP A 6 -13.41 -1.35 -11.63
N ILE A 7 -14.40 -0.45 -11.70
CA ILE A 7 -15.16 0.01 -10.54
C ILE A 7 -16.26 -1.01 -10.22
N PRO A 8 -16.24 -1.67 -9.04
CA PRO A 8 -17.27 -2.63 -8.62
C PRO A 8 -18.68 -2.02 -8.63
N GLU A 9 -19.70 -2.84 -8.87
CA GLU A 9 -21.09 -2.38 -8.85
C GLU A 9 -21.55 -1.89 -7.47
N MET A 10 -22.53 -0.99 -7.47
CA MET A 10 -23.11 -0.46 -6.24
C MET A 10 -23.96 -1.52 -5.53
N ILE A 11 -23.94 -1.53 -4.20
CA ILE A 11 -24.80 -2.42 -3.41
C ILE A 11 -26.18 -1.79 -3.26
N GLN A 12 -27.21 -2.56 -3.57
CA GLN A 12 -28.60 -2.19 -3.33
C GLN A 12 -29.03 -2.65 -1.93
N TRP A 13 -28.95 -1.73 -0.97
CA TRP A 13 -29.46 -1.96 0.38
C TRP A 13 -30.98 -2.01 0.38
N HIS A 14 -31.55 -2.95 1.14
CA HIS A 14 -32.99 -3.06 1.32
C HIS A 14 -33.34 -3.56 2.73
N GLU A 15 -34.57 -3.32 3.14
CA GLU A 15 -35.09 -3.79 4.41
C GLU A 15 -35.03 -5.33 4.49
N GLY A 16 -34.66 -5.85 5.66
CA GLY A 16 -34.55 -7.30 5.91
C GLY A 16 -33.31 -7.97 5.31
N MET A 17 -32.40 -7.22 4.68
CA MET A 17 -31.15 -7.77 4.13
C MET A 17 -30.22 -8.24 5.26
N LEU A 18 -29.74 -9.48 5.18
CA LEU A 18 -28.70 -9.98 6.08
C LEU A 18 -27.36 -9.32 5.74
N LEU A 19 -26.73 -8.72 6.74
CA LEU A 19 -25.40 -8.11 6.59
C LEU A 19 -24.32 -9.19 6.57
N ALA A 20 -23.40 -9.05 5.64
CA ALA A 20 -22.25 -9.94 5.48
C ALA A 20 -21.00 -9.09 5.20
N PRO A 21 -19.79 -9.52 5.62
CA PRO A 21 -18.55 -8.78 5.40
C PRO A 21 -18.34 -8.36 3.94
N GLN A 22 -18.80 -9.18 3.00
CA GLN A 22 -18.67 -8.94 1.56
C GLN A 22 -19.37 -7.66 1.12
N HIS A 23 -20.49 -7.28 1.74
CA HIS A 23 -21.17 -6.01 1.42
C HIS A 23 -20.28 -4.82 1.78
N PHE A 24 -19.65 -4.84 2.95
CA PHE A 24 -18.75 -3.77 3.36
C PHE A 24 -17.48 -3.72 2.50
N GLN A 25 -16.91 -4.89 2.20
CA GLN A 25 -15.72 -5.00 1.35
C GLN A 25 -15.98 -4.46 -0.06
N GLN A 26 -17.10 -4.83 -0.69
CA GLN A 26 -17.43 -4.31 -2.03
C GLN A 26 -17.76 -2.81 -1.99
N GLN A 27 -18.46 -2.31 -0.97
CA GLN A 27 -18.73 -0.88 -0.83
C GLN A 27 -17.43 -0.07 -0.71
N ALA A 28 -16.48 -0.53 0.12
CA ALA A 28 -15.17 0.10 0.29
C ALA A 28 -14.37 0.07 -1.02
N LEU A 29 -14.26 -1.11 -1.65
CA LEU A 29 -13.56 -1.25 -2.94
C LEU A 29 -14.16 -0.35 -4.03
N ARG A 30 -15.49 -0.22 -4.09
CA ARG A 30 -16.15 0.70 -5.02
C ARG A 30 -15.76 2.14 -4.76
N HIS A 31 -15.79 2.56 -3.49
CA HIS A 31 -15.44 3.94 -3.12
C HIS A 31 -13.99 4.29 -3.51
N ASP A 32 -13.06 3.38 -3.22
CA ASP A 32 -11.64 3.56 -3.53
C ASP A 32 -11.39 3.63 -5.04
N GLN A 33 -11.94 2.68 -5.81
CA GLN A 33 -11.77 2.63 -7.27
C GLN A 33 -12.44 3.80 -7.98
N PHE A 34 -13.60 4.25 -7.49
CA PHE A 34 -14.27 5.43 -8.02
C PHE A 34 -13.44 6.70 -7.81
N SER A 35 -12.87 6.87 -6.62
CA SER A 35 -11.99 7.99 -6.29
C SER A 35 -10.72 7.97 -7.13
N LEU A 36 -10.09 6.80 -7.27
CA LEU A 36 -8.90 6.60 -8.12
C LEU A 36 -9.19 6.93 -9.59
N TYR A 37 -10.33 6.50 -10.12
CA TYR A 37 -10.73 6.79 -11.51
C TYR A 37 -10.79 8.31 -11.76
N HIS A 38 -11.46 9.06 -10.88
CA HIS A 38 -11.54 10.51 -11.00
C HIS A 38 -10.17 11.18 -10.82
N MET A 39 -9.36 10.73 -9.86
CA MET A 39 -8.02 11.27 -9.63
C MET A 39 -7.10 11.07 -10.83
N ALA A 40 -7.12 9.88 -11.44
CA ALA A 40 -6.34 9.56 -12.62
C ALA A 40 -6.70 10.41 -13.84
N MET A 41 -7.97 10.84 -13.94
CA MET A 41 -8.43 11.77 -14.98
C MET A 41 -8.06 13.23 -14.70
N ALA A 42 -8.04 13.63 -13.43
CA ALA A 42 -7.70 15.00 -13.02
C ALA A 42 -6.19 15.26 -13.02
N ALA A 43 -5.39 14.27 -12.60
CA ALA A 43 -3.94 14.36 -12.45
C ALA A 43 -3.28 13.05 -12.94
N PRO A 44 -2.85 12.99 -14.20
CA PRO A 44 -2.08 11.85 -14.70
C PRO A 44 -0.82 11.62 -13.87
N PHE A 45 -0.49 10.35 -13.59
CA PHE A 45 0.70 9.96 -12.82
C PHE A 45 0.74 10.52 -11.38
N HIS A 46 -0.40 10.62 -10.69
CA HIS A 46 -0.51 11.09 -9.30
C HIS A 46 0.04 10.12 -8.23
N TRP A 47 0.81 9.11 -8.62
CA TRP A 47 1.38 8.10 -7.74
C TRP A 47 2.90 8.28 -7.64
N GLY A 48 3.49 7.76 -6.57
CA GLY A 48 4.91 7.89 -6.28
C GLY A 48 5.18 8.18 -4.81
N LEU A 49 6.42 8.56 -4.53
CA LEU A 49 6.88 8.94 -3.21
C LEU A 49 6.43 10.38 -2.91
N VAL A 50 5.75 10.57 -1.79
CA VAL A 50 5.29 11.88 -1.30
C VAL A 50 6.30 12.46 -0.32
N ARG A 51 6.80 11.63 0.59
CA ARG A 51 7.84 11.98 1.56
C ARG A 51 8.77 10.79 1.78
N LEU A 52 10.05 11.06 2.00
CA LEU A 52 11.04 10.07 2.41
C LEU A 52 12.10 10.75 3.28
N ASN A 53 12.36 10.13 4.43
CA ASN A 53 13.47 10.41 5.31
C ASN A 53 14.17 9.09 5.63
N ILE A 54 15.51 9.08 5.55
CA ILE A 54 16.32 7.88 5.75
C ILE A 54 17.40 8.13 6.79
N ASP A 55 17.85 7.05 7.42
CA ASP A 55 18.96 7.08 8.38
C ASP A 55 20.29 7.09 7.62
N GLU A 56 20.82 8.29 7.36
CA GLU A 56 22.10 8.46 6.66
C GLU A 56 23.27 7.79 7.41
N ALA A 57 23.23 7.75 8.75
CA ALA A 57 24.29 7.13 9.54
C ALA A 57 24.27 5.60 9.39
N ALA A 58 23.09 4.99 9.41
CA ALA A 58 22.95 3.56 9.12
C ALA A 58 23.36 3.21 7.68
N LEU A 59 23.09 4.10 6.72
CA LEU A 59 23.46 3.87 5.33
C LEU A 59 24.98 3.76 5.14
N VAL A 60 25.78 4.52 5.91
CA VAL A 60 27.25 4.39 5.92
C VAL A 60 27.70 2.99 6.34
N SER A 61 26.94 2.34 7.23
CA SER A 61 27.20 0.94 7.64
C SER A 61 26.62 -0.11 6.68
N GLY A 62 26.05 0.32 5.54
CA GLY A 62 25.46 -0.57 4.55
C GLY A 62 24.02 -0.99 4.85
N VAL A 63 23.30 -0.23 5.69
CA VAL A 63 21.88 -0.47 6.00
C VAL A 63 21.05 0.71 5.50
N PHE A 64 20.18 0.47 4.52
CA PHE A 64 19.19 1.46 4.10
C PHE A 64 17.98 1.37 5.03
N ARG A 65 17.83 2.34 5.94
CA ARG A 65 16.70 2.40 6.88
C ARG A 65 15.84 3.62 6.61
N VAL A 66 14.52 3.40 6.53
CA VAL A 66 13.51 4.45 6.39
C VAL A 66 13.08 4.93 7.76
N LEU A 67 13.24 6.23 8.01
CA LEU A 67 12.79 6.91 9.23
C LEU A 67 11.38 7.48 9.08
N GLU A 68 11.02 7.90 7.87
CA GLU A 68 9.68 8.39 7.53
C GLU A 68 9.44 8.17 6.04
N MET A 69 8.26 7.70 5.68
CA MET A 69 7.85 7.57 4.28
C MET A 69 6.34 7.74 4.15
N GLU A 70 5.94 8.45 3.11
CA GLU A 70 4.59 8.46 2.58
C GLU A 70 4.66 8.21 1.08
N ALA A 71 3.83 7.31 0.57
CA ALA A 71 3.77 7.02 -0.87
C ALA A 71 2.37 6.61 -1.31
N ILE A 72 2.09 6.87 -2.58
CA ILE A 72 0.89 6.40 -3.28
C ILE A 72 1.36 5.40 -4.33
N LEU A 73 0.85 4.17 -4.28
CA LEU A 73 1.17 3.13 -5.27
C LEU A 73 0.36 3.34 -6.55
N PRO A 74 0.76 2.73 -7.68
CA PRO A 74 0.06 2.90 -8.96
C PRO A 74 -1.42 2.48 -8.96
N ASP A 75 -1.83 1.63 -8.03
CA ASP A 75 -3.22 1.20 -7.84
C ASP A 75 -4.00 2.03 -6.81
N GLY A 76 -3.44 3.18 -6.40
CA GLY A 76 -4.07 4.14 -5.49
C GLY A 76 -3.86 3.84 -4.01
N LEU A 77 -3.23 2.71 -3.63
CA LEU A 77 -2.96 2.43 -2.23
C LEU A 77 -2.02 3.47 -1.65
N VAL A 78 -2.44 4.07 -0.54
CA VAL A 78 -1.60 4.95 0.28
C VAL A 78 -0.87 4.09 1.30
N VAL A 79 0.44 4.25 1.38
CA VAL A 79 1.28 3.59 2.37
C VAL A 79 2.10 4.61 3.14
N ARG A 80 2.37 4.30 4.41
CA ARG A 80 3.28 5.06 5.26
C ARG A 80 4.19 4.14 6.05
N ALA A 81 5.37 4.64 6.41
CA ALA A 81 6.27 4.02 7.36
C ALA A 81 6.93 5.09 8.25
N PRO A 82 7.24 4.80 9.51
CA PRO A 82 6.91 3.57 10.24
C PRO A 82 5.39 3.44 10.45
N VAL A 83 4.94 2.22 10.74
CA VAL A 83 3.56 1.99 11.13
C VAL A 83 3.43 2.35 12.61
N ASP A 84 2.45 3.18 12.97
CA ASP A 84 2.16 3.48 14.38
C ASP A 84 1.95 2.18 15.16
N ASP A 85 2.42 2.14 16.41
CA ASP A 85 2.34 0.98 17.31
C ASP A 85 3.03 -0.30 16.77
N SER A 86 4.07 -0.12 15.93
CA SER A 86 4.90 -1.22 15.40
C SER A 86 6.37 -0.98 15.72
N ASP A 87 7.04 -1.99 16.31
CA ASP A 87 8.50 -1.98 16.50
C ASP A 87 9.26 -2.36 15.22
N GLU A 88 8.56 -2.81 14.17
CA GLU A 88 9.14 -3.17 12.89
C GLU A 88 9.72 -1.93 12.18
N GLN A 89 11.02 -1.99 11.92
CA GLN A 89 11.72 -0.98 11.13
C GLN A 89 11.71 -1.38 9.66
N LEU A 90 11.44 -0.41 8.78
CA LEU A 90 11.57 -0.62 7.34
C LEU A 90 13.03 -0.39 6.94
N GLU A 91 13.79 -1.48 6.93
CA GLU A 91 15.22 -1.46 6.60
C GLU A 91 15.64 -2.58 5.64
N LEU A 92 16.73 -2.34 4.92
CA LEU A 92 17.33 -3.28 3.98
C LEU A 92 18.85 -3.27 4.18
N ASP A 93 19.42 -4.44 4.46
CA ASP A 93 20.86 -4.65 4.42
C ASP A 93 21.33 -4.71 2.96
N ILE A 94 22.14 -3.74 2.56
CA ILE A 94 22.71 -3.62 1.21
C ILE A 94 24.19 -4.02 1.15
N THR A 95 24.77 -4.52 2.25
CA THR A 95 26.19 -4.93 2.30
C THR A 95 26.50 -6.05 1.31
N ALA A 96 25.57 -7.01 1.14
CA ALA A 96 25.70 -8.10 0.16
C ALA A 96 25.69 -7.61 -1.31
N LEU A 97 25.25 -6.37 -1.54
CA LEU A 97 25.19 -5.73 -2.86
C LEU A 97 26.35 -4.74 -3.06
N ALA A 98 27.23 -4.57 -2.06
CA ALA A 98 28.29 -3.57 -2.06
C ALA A 98 29.29 -3.73 -3.22
N ASP A 99 29.59 -4.96 -3.64
CA ASP A 99 30.46 -5.22 -4.80
C ASP A 99 29.88 -4.69 -6.12
N THR A 100 28.56 -4.50 -6.17
CA THR A 100 27.85 -3.91 -7.32
C THR A 100 27.78 -2.38 -7.22
N VAL A 101 27.92 -1.83 -6.01
CA VAL A 101 27.91 -0.39 -5.71
C VAL A 101 29.28 0.20 -6.04
N GLY A 102 29.42 0.61 -7.30
CA GLY A 102 30.65 1.19 -7.83
C GLY A 102 30.66 1.20 -9.35
N GLU A 103 29.99 0.22 -9.96
CA GLU A 103 29.80 0.14 -11.41
C GLU A 103 28.51 0.81 -11.88
N ALA A 104 27.46 0.80 -11.03
CA ALA A 104 26.15 1.37 -11.34
C ALA A 104 25.38 1.81 -10.07
N PRO A 105 24.41 2.73 -10.17
CA PRO A 105 23.52 3.06 -9.06
C PRO A 105 22.63 1.85 -8.70
N LEU A 106 22.47 1.60 -7.40
CA LEU A 106 21.51 0.61 -6.88
C LEU A 106 20.11 1.23 -6.83
N THR A 107 19.12 0.53 -7.38
CA THR A 107 17.70 0.95 -7.31
C THR A 107 16.97 0.13 -6.26
N ILE A 108 16.41 0.80 -5.25
CA ILE A 108 15.57 0.19 -4.22
C ILE A 108 14.11 0.44 -4.57
N HIS A 109 13.30 -0.62 -4.52
CA HIS A 109 11.86 -0.55 -4.80
C HIS A 109 11.04 -0.76 -3.53
N ILE A 110 10.00 0.04 -3.36
CA ILE A 110 8.94 -0.24 -2.40
C ILE A 110 7.97 -1.21 -3.07
N THR A 111 7.67 -2.32 -2.39
CA THR A 111 6.82 -3.38 -2.93
C THR A 111 5.66 -3.69 -2.00
N VAL A 112 4.49 -3.87 -2.59
CA VAL A 112 3.29 -4.35 -1.90
C VAL A 112 2.66 -5.44 -2.79
N PRO A 113 2.12 -6.54 -2.22
CA PRO A 113 1.40 -7.53 -3.00
C PRO A 113 0.26 -6.91 -3.82
N ALA A 114 0.14 -7.32 -5.08
CA ALA A 114 -0.91 -6.81 -5.97
C ALA A 114 -2.31 -7.11 -5.41
N ALA A 115 -3.25 -6.19 -5.59
CA ALA A 115 -4.63 -6.39 -5.20
C ALA A 115 -5.24 -7.52 -6.05
N LYS A 116 -5.94 -8.46 -5.41
CA LYS A 116 -6.66 -9.53 -6.13
C LYS A 116 -8.08 -9.06 -6.46
N ALA A 117 -8.53 -9.34 -7.68
CA ALA A 117 -9.92 -9.14 -8.05
C ALA A 117 -10.79 -10.08 -7.20
N GLY A 118 -11.75 -9.52 -6.44
CA GLY A 118 -12.71 -10.29 -5.65
C GLY A 118 -12.56 -10.23 -4.12
N GLY A 119 -11.65 -9.41 -3.58
CA GLY A 119 -11.64 -9.10 -2.15
C GLY A 119 -10.25 -9.09 -1.50
N ILE A 120 -10.25 -8.97 -0.18
CA ILE A 120 -9.02 -9.03 0.63
C ILE A 120 -8.50 -10.47 0.61
N ALA A 121 -7.26 -10.66 0.16
CA ALA A 121 -6.64 -11.98 0.10
C ALA A 121 -6.61 -12.63 1.49
N ALA A 122 -6.85 -13.95 1.55
CA ALA A 122 -6.67 -14.72 2.77
C ALA A 122 -5.22 -14.61 3.30
N PRO A 123 -5.01 -14.74 4.62
CA PRO A 123 -3.68 -14.71 5.22
C PRO A 123 -2.72 -15.71 4.53
N GLY A 124 -1.47 -15.29 4.31
CA GLY A 124 -0.40 -16.08 3.68
C GLY A 124 0.76 -15.20 3.22
N ASP A 125 1.80 -15.81 2.65
CA ASP A 125 3.09 -15.15 2.34
C ASP A 125 3.02 -13.93 1.39
N LEU A 126 1.89 -13.75 0.68
CA LEU A 126 1.65 -12.61 -0.22
C LEU A 126 0.32 -11.90 0.09
N ALA A 127 -0.10 -11.92 1.35
CA ALA A 127 -1.24 -11.13 1.79
C ALA A 127 -0.90 -9.64 1.75
N ARG A 128 -1.76 -8.86 1.10
CA ARG A 128 -1.58 -7.41 0.97
C ARG A 128 -1.79 -6.66 2.29
N PHE A 129 -2.63 -7.20 3.16
CA PHE A 129 -3.00 -6.61 4.44
C PHE A 129 -2.73 -7.61 5.56
N ARG A 130 -2.26 -7.10 6.70
CA ARG A 130 -2.21 -7.84 7.96
C ARG A 130 -3.44 -7.51 8.81
N VAL A 131 -3.98 -8.51 9.50
CA VAL A 131 -5.03 -8.28 10.49
C VAL A 131 -4.37 -7.75 11.77
N VAL A 132 -4.85 -6.63 12.27
CA VAL A 132 -4.42 -6.04 13.54
C VAL A 132 -5.63 -5.84 14.43
N GLU A 133 -5.45 -5.96 15.74
CA GLU A 133 -6.50 -5.56 16.69
C GLU A 133 -6.65 -4.04 16.66
N GLY A 134 -7.88 -3.59 16.47
CA GLY A 134 -8.20 -2.16 16.51
C GLY A 134 -8.51 -1.70 17.94
N PRO A 135 -8.41 -0.39 18.21
CA PRO A 135 -8.94 0.18 19.44
C PRO A 135 -10.45 -0.07 19.54
N GLU A 136 -10.99 -0.09 20.75
CA GLU A 136 -12.45 -0.18 20.95
C GLU A 136 -13.14 0.98 20.21
N VAL A 137 -14.16 0.64 19.41
CA VAL A 137 -15.00 1.63 18.75
C VAL A 137 -15.98 2.16 19.79
N ALA A 138 -15.84 3.45 20.12
CA ALA A 138 -16.72 4.16 21.07
C ALA A 138 -18.15 4.37 20.53
#